data_AF-A0A2G9RZL2-F1
#
_entry.id   AF-A0A2G9RZL2-F1
#
_cell.length_a   1.000
_cell.length_b   1.000
_cell.length_c   1.000
_cell.angle_alpha   90.00
_cell.angle_beta   90.00
_cell.angle_gamma   90.00
#
_symmetry.space_group_name_H-M   'P 1'
#
loop_
_entity.id
_entity.type
_entity.pdbx_description
1 polymer ?
#
loop_
_entity_poly.entity_id
_entity_poly.type
_entity_poly.pdbx_seq_one_letter_code
_entity_poly.pdbx_strand_id
1 'polypeptide(L)' 'TTPNPEDLEEGEVEEVGEIVTTTGDVLVVEEQAQHFTSVSAQILIQDIMVWNREIDIIRSKLNVLEQQMKNMIDVLGRI' A
#
# COMPACT_ATOMS: atom_id res chain seq x y z
N THR A 1 25.66 -39.24 -2.53
CA THR A 1 26.15 -38.05 -1.83
C THR A 1 25.03 -37.05 -1.78
N THR A 2 24.36 -36.96 -0.65
CA THR A 2 23.29 -35.99 -0.39
C THR A 2 23.94 -34.60 -0.29
N PRO A 3 23.42 -33.56 -0.96
CA PRO A 3 23.96 -32.22 -0.79
C PRO A 3 23.65 -31.72 0.63
N ASN A 4 24.61 -31.01 1.21
CA ASN A 4 24.55 -30.43 2.56
C ASN A 4 23.52 -29.27 2.57
N PRO A 5 22.77 -29.02 3.66
CA PRO A 5 21.79 -27.92 3.71
C PRO A 5 22.41 -26.52 3.65
N GLU A 6 23.74 -26.43 3.70
CA GLU A 6 24.52 -25.19 3.83
C GLU A 6 24.80 -24.48 2.49
N ASP A 7 24.44 -25.07 1.35
CA ASP A 7 24.60 -24.47 0.00
C ASP A 7 23.39 -23.65 -0.46
N LEU A 8 22.48 -23.29 0.45
CA LEU A 8 21.49 -22.26 0.16
C LEU A 8 22.11 -20.92 0.50
N GLU A 9 22.89 -20.38 -0.44
CA GLU A 9 23.27 -18.97 -0.45
C GLU A 9 22.07 -18.15 0.02
N GLU A 10 22.30 -17.32 1.04
CA GLU A 10 21.37 -16.30 1.50
C GLU A 10 20.88 -15.54 0.27
N GLY A 11 19.73 -15.95 -0.25
CA GLY A 11 19.06 -15.24 -1.31
C GLY A 11 18.80 -13.87 -0.76
N GLU A 12 19.51 -12.87 -1.29
CA GLU A 12 19.21 -11.47 -1.08
C GLU A 12 17.70 -11.33 -1.31
N VAL A 13 16.97 -11.20 -0.22
CA VAL A 13 15.56 -10.86 -0.27
C VAL A 13 15.57 -9.42 -0.78
N GLU A 14 15.54 -9.26 -2.11
CA GLU A 14 15.24 -7.98 -2.72
C GLU A 14 14.01 -7.46 -1.97
N GLU A 15 14.17 -6.29 -1.34
CA GLU A 15 13.11 -5.55 -0.68
C GLU A 15 12.12 -5.09 -1.76
N VAL A 16 11.34 -6.04 -2.28
CA VAL A 16 10.25 -5.78 -3.20
C VAL A 16 9.13 -5.22 -2.36
N GLY A 17 8.94 -3.90 -2.42
CA GLY A 17 7.66 -3.36 -2.00
C GLY A 17 7.56 -1.91 -1.63
N GLU A 18 8.48 -1.02 -2.02
CA GLU A 18 8.08 0.38 -2.09
C GLU A 18 7.12 0.52 -3.29
N ILE A 19 5.83 0.29 -3.07
CA ILE A 19 4.79 0.74 -4.00
C ILE A 19 4.72 2.26 -3.87
N VAL A 20 5.71 2.94 -4.46
CA VAL A 20 5.68 4.39 -4.65
C VAL A 20 4.64 4.66 -5.72
N THR A 21 3.41 4.87 -5.29
CA THR A 21 2.44 5.60 -6.09
C THR A 21 2.67 7.07 -5.82
N THR A 22 3.13 7.81 -6.83
CA THR A 22 3.37 9.25 -6.84
C THR A 22 2.04 10.01 -6.65
N THR A 23 1.45 9.91 -5.46
CA THR A 23 0.20 10.59 -5.09
C THR A 23 0.55 11.88 -4.36
N GLY A 24 1.34 12.72 -5.03
CA GLY A 24 1.61 14.08 -4.56
C GLY A 24 0.55 15.07 -5.02
N ASP A 25 -0.14 14.79 -6.14
CA ASP A 25 -0.94 15.79 -6.86
C ASP A 25 -2.27 15.26 -7.43
N VAL A 26 -2.87 14.26 -6.79
CA VAL A 26 -4.16 13.74 -7.24
C VAL A 26 -5.13 13.79 -6.08
N LEU A 27 -5.78 14.96 -5.92
CA LEU A 27 -7.24 15.13 -5.69
C LEU A 27 -7.55 16.47 -5.00
N VAL A 28 -7.42 17.56 -5.76
CA VAL A 28 -8.34 18.71 -5.60
C VAL A 28 -9.43 18.56 -6.66
N VAL A 29 -10.33 17.58 -6.46
CA VAL A 29 -11.54 17.40 -7.30
C VAL A 29 -12.76 18.07 -6.66
N GLU A 30 -12.63 18.64 -5.46
CA GLU A 30 -13.73 19.32 -4.80
C GLU A 30 -14.14 20.61 -5.55
N GLU A 31 -13.18 21.35 -6.10
CA GLU A 31 -13.45 22.63 -6.76
C GLU A 31 -14.05 22.48 -8.19
N GLN A 32 -13.77 21.37 -8.88
CA GLN A 32 -14.29 21.15 -10.25
C GLN A 32 -15.61 20.36 -10.30
N ALA A 33 -16.04 19.75 -9.19
CA ALA A 33 -17.29 18.99 -9.13
C ALA A 33 -18.52 19.85 -9.45
N GLN A 34 -18.46 21.17 -9.21
CA GLN A 34 -19.53 22.11 -9.53
C GLN A 34 -19.82 22.23 -11.04
N HIS A 35 -18.87 21.88 -11.90
CA HIS A 35 -19.05 21.97 -13.37
C HIS A 35 -19.71 20.73 -13.99
N PHE A 36 -19.81 19.63 -13.25
CA PHE A 36 -20.45 18.40 -13.71
C PHE A 36 -21.91 18.36 -13.22
N THR A 37 -22.82 18.86 -14.05
CA THR A 37 -24.24 19.05 -13.71
C THR A 37 -25.10 17.81 -13.95
N SER A 38 -24.58 16.75 -14.57
CA SER A 38 -25.33 15.50 -14.71
C SER A 38 -25.35 14.73 -13.39
N VAL A 39 -26.52 14.18 -13.05
CA VAL A 39 -26.70 13.31 -11.88
C VAL A 39 -25.70 12.15 -11.88
N SER A 40 -25.43 11.57 -13.06
CA SER A 40 -24.45 10.50 -13.22
C SER A 40 -23.03 10.94 -12.84
N ALA A 41 -22.62 12.16 -13.20
CA ALA A 41 -21.28 12.64 -12.87
C ALA A 41 -21.16 12.96 -11.38
N GLN A 42 -22.20 13.51 -10.74
CA GLN A 42 -22.20 13.76 -9.29
C GLN A 42 -22.15 12.47 -8.47
N ILE A 43 -22.79 11.39 -8.94
CA ILE A 43 -22.69 10.05 -8.32
C ILE A 43 -21.26 9.53 -8.45
N LEU A 44 -20.68 9.57 -9.66
CA LEU A 44 -19.31 9.13 -9.89
C LEU A 44 -18.29 9.89 -9.02
N ILE A 45 -18.48 11.20 -8.85
CA ILE A 45 -17.60 12.01 -7.98
C ILE A 45 -17.70 11.55 -6.52
N GLN A 46 -18.91 11.32 -6.00
CA GLN A 46 -19.10 10.81 -4.65
C GLN A 46 -18.48 9.42 -4.48
N ASP A 47 -18.67 8.52 -5.45
CA ASP A 47 -18.08 7.19 -5.42
C ASP A 47 -16.54 7.29 -5.37
N ILE A 48 -15.93 8.14 -6.20
CA ILE A 48 -14.48 8.38 -6.19
C ILE A 48 -14.03 8.90 -4.80
N MET A 49 -14.75 9.84 -4.21
CA MET A 49 -14.43 10.36 -2.87
C MET A 49 -14.47 9.26 -1.79
N VAL A 50 -15.47 8.37 -1.84
CA VAL A 50 -15.57 7.24 -0.91
C VAL A 50 -14.40 6.28 -1.12
N TRP A 51 -14.08 5.92 -2.36
CA TRP A 51 -12.96 5.05 -2.69
C TRP A 51 -11.62 5.61 -2.20
N ASN A 52 -11.39 6.91 -2.30
CA ASN A 52 -10.15 7.53 -1.79
C ASN A 52 -9.99 7.32 -0.28
N ARG A 53 -11.07 7.47 0.48
CA ARG A 53 -11.06 7.19 1.93
C ARG A 53 -10.79 5.72 2.23
N GLU A 54 -11.36 4.80 1.44
CA GLU A 54 -11.11 3.37 1.61
C GLU A 54 -9.65 3.01 1.31
N ILE A 55 -9.05 3.64 0.29
CA ILE A 55 -7.62 3.48 -0.04
C ILE A 55 -6.74 3.91 1.13
N ASP A 56 -7.04 5.04 1.78
CA ASP A 56 -6.29 5.50 2.95
C ASP A 56 -6.35 4.51 4.12
N ILE A 57 -7.51 3.89 4.35
CA ILE A 57 -7.69 2.85 5.37
C ILE A 57 -6.85 1.61 5.04
N ILE A 58 -6.85 1.18 3.78
CA ILE A 58 -6.05 0.03 3.33
C ILE A 58 -4.55 0.32 3.53
N ARG A 59 -4.09 1.52 3.15
CA ARG A 59 -2.70 1.94 3.33
C ARG A 59 -2.30 1.91 4.81
N SER A 60 -3.14 2.43 5.69
CA SER A 60 -2.91 2.39 7.13
C SER A 60 -2.77 0.96 7.66
N LYS A 61 -3.64 0.04 7.22
CA LYS A 61 -3.56 -1.38 7.60
C LYS A 61 -2.28 -2.06 7.10
N LEU A 62 -1.83 -1.73 5.89
CA LEU A 62 -0.58 -2.24 5.34
C LEU A 62 0.63 -1.78 6.16
N ASN A 63 0.69 -0.49 6.54
CA ASN A 63 1.77 0.03 7.38
C ASN A 63 1.82 -0.66 8.76
N VAL A 64 0.66 -0.96 9.35
CA VAL A 64 0.59 -1.71 10.61
C VAL A 64 1.14 -3.13 10.43
N LEU A 65 0.74 -3.82 9.36
CA LEU A 65 1.22 -5.18 9.07
C LEU A 65 2.73 -5.20 8.82
N GLU A 66 3.24 -4.23 8.06
CA GLU A 66 4.66 -4.06 7.79
C GLU A 66 5.46 -3.90 9.09
N GLN A 67 4.99 -3.04 10.00
CA GLN A 67 5.64 -2.85 11.30
C GLN A 67 5.60 -4.12 12.17
N GLN A 68 4.49 -4.86 12.13
CA GLN A 68 4.39 -6.14 12.84
C GLN A 68 5.38 -7.18 12.31
N MET A 69 5.57 -7.24 10.99
CA MET A 69 6.55 -8.12 10.37
C MET A 69 7.98 -7.73 10.75
N LYS A 70 8.31 -6.43 10.71
CA LYS A 70 9.61 -5.91 11.19
C LYS A 70 9.89 -6.30 12.64
N ASN A 71 8.90 -6.18 13.52
CA ASN A 71 9.04 -6.57 14.92
C ASN A 71 9.26 -8.08 15.09
N MET A 72 8.59 -8.90 14.27
CA MET A 72 8.77 -10.36 14.30
C MET A 72 10.19 -10.76 13.89
N ILE A 73 10.71 -10.13 12.82
CA ILE A 73 12.09 -10.35 12.36
C ILE A 73 13.10 -9.93 13.44
N ASP A 74 12.92 -8.76 14.08
CA ASP A 74 13.79 -8.30 15.17
C ASP A 74 13.80 -9.27 16.36
N VAL A 75 12.64 -9.81 16.75
CA VAL A 75 12.56 -10.81 17.83
C VAL A 75 13.29 -12.10 17.45
N LEU A 76 13.11 -12.59 16.23
CA LEU A 76 13.77 -13.81 15.76
C LEU A 76 15.29 -13.64 15.64
N GLY A 77 15.77 -12.48 15.20
CA GLY A 77 17.21 -12.19 15.09
C GLY A 77 17.94 -12.05 16.42
N ARG A 78 17.21 -11.95 17.55
CA ARG A 78 17.79 -11.89 18.91
C ARG A 78 17.93 -13.26 19.59
N ILE A 79 17.34 -14.32 19.01
CA ILE A 79 17.45 -15.70 19.51
C ILE A 79 18.72 -16.32 18.94
#